data_AF-A0A7W5V148-F1
#
_entry.id   AF-A0A7W5V148-F1
#
_cell.length_a   1.000
_cell.length_b   1.000
_cell.length_c   1.000
_cell.angle_alpha   90.00
_cell.angle_beta   90.00
_cell.angle_gamma   90.00
#
_symmetry.space_group_name_H-M   'P 1'
#
loop_
_entity.id
_entity.type
_entity.pdbx_description
1 polymer ?
#
loop_
_entity_poly.entity_id
_entity_poly.type
_entity_poly.pdbx_seq_one_letter_code
_entity_poly.pdbx_strand_id
1 'polypeptide(L)'
;MQDFGDFANLDIDKLLKTAEEQFSRVEEVQKTMAELVGKAKDEDGLVTAEYTSAGLTMLELHPKAMRLGSGELADKVKAVVQEATADLQRQVNETMGEMFGEDENPMKFISNPDAALEQVKNAEAAYNRTFEDVMGELDKIRRRLDL
;
A
#
# COMPACT_ATOMS: atom_id res chain seq x y z
N MET A 1 -28.04 -31.64 -19.03
CA MET A 1 -26.63 -31.69 -18.57
C MET A 1 -25.83 -30.83 -19.53
N GLN A 2 -24.91 -30.00 -19.00
CA GLN A 2 -24.13 -28.95 -19.67
C GLN A 2 -24.86 -27.64 -19.98
N ASP A 3 -24.64 -26.64 -19.14
CA ASP A 3 -23.98 -25.40 -19.59
C ASP A 3 -23.25 -24.73 -18.42
N PHE A 4 -22.02 -25.19 -18.17
CA PHE A 4 -20.98 -24.48 -17.40
C PHE A 4 -20.13 -23.64 -18.39
N GLY A 5 -20.79 -23.05 -19.39
CA GLY A 5 -20.17 -22.33 -20.50
C GLY A 5 -19.94 -20.86 -20.19
N ASP A 6 -18.88 -20.57 -19.44
CA ASP A 6 -18.11 -19.32 -19.63
C ASP A 6 -16.63 -19.44 -19.19
N PHE A 7 -16.24 -20.55 -18.55
CA PHE A 7 -14.83 -20.85 -18.28
C PHE A 7 -14.01 -21.22 -19.53
N ALA A 8 -14.66 -21.50 -20.66
CA ALA A 8 -14.00 -21.91 -21.91
C ALA A 8 -13.46 -20.72 -22.73
N ASN A 9 -13.81 -19.49 -22.38
CA ASN A 9 -13.32 -18.27 -23.04
C ASN A 9 -12.36 -17.45 -22.14
N LEU A 10 -12.02 -17.98 -20.95
CA LEU A 10 -10.89 -17.49 -20.18
C LEU A 10 -9.64 -18.02 -20.85
N ASP A 11 -8.96 -17.14 -21.57
CA ASP A 11 -7.65 -17.40 -22.16
C ASP A 11 -6.66 -17.60 -21.01
N ILE A 12 -6.54 -18.84 -20.53
CA ILE A 12 -5.75 -19.21 -19.35
C ILE A 12 -4.30 -18.73 -19.54
N ASP A 13 -3.78 -18.76 -20.77
CA ASP A 13 -2.45 -18.26 -21.09
C ASP A 13 -2.34 -16.74 -20.90
N LYS A 14 -3.38 -15.98 -21.29
CA LYS A 14 -3.45 -14.54 -21.05
C LYS A 14 -3.58 -14.20 -19.56
N LEU A 15 -4.35 -14.98 -18.81
CA LEU A 15 -4.49 -14.83 -17.36
C LEU A 15 -3.18 -15.15 -16.63
N LEU A 16 -2.52 -16.26 -17.00
CA LEU A 16 -1.22 -16.63 -16.45
C LEU A 16 -0.16 -15.59 -16.74
N LYS A 17 -0.12 -15.07 -17.98
CA LYS A 17 0.80 -13.99 -18.36
C LYS A 17 0.54 -12.69 -17.58
N THR A 18 -0.73 -12.33 -17.42
CA THR A 18 -1.12 -11.15 -16.62
C THR A 18 -0.75 -11.35 -15.15
N ALA A 19 -0.94 -12.55 -14.61
CA ALA A 19 -0.56 -12.88 -13.24
C ALA A 19 0.96 -12.83 -13.05
N GLU A 20 1.76 -13.40 -13.97
CA GLU A 20 3.22 -13.30 -13.95
C GLU A 20 3.71 -11.84 -13.98
N GLU A 21 3.13 -11.02 -14.86
CA GLU A 21 3.46 -9.59 -14.96
C GLU A 21 3.10 -8.84 -13.65
N GLN A 22 1.99 -9.19 -13.01
CA GLN A 22 1.60 -8.64 -11.71
C GLN A 22 2.53 -9.10 -10.58
N PHE A 23 2.91 -10.38 -10.54
CA PHE A 23 3.83 -10.92 -9.53
C PHE A 23 5.22 -10.29 -9.64
N SER A 24 5.75 -10.16 -10.85
CA SER A 24 7.03 -9.49 -11.09
C SER A 24 7.01 -8.04 -10.61
N ARG A 25 5.91 -7.33 -10.84
CA ARG A 25 5.75 -5.94 -10.37
C ARG A 25 5.72 -5.87 -8.84
N VAL A 26 5.04 -6.80 -8.18
CA VAL A 26 4.99 -6.87 -6.71
C VAL A 26 6.36 -7.17 -6.10
N GLU A 27 7.14 -8.06 -6.71
CA GLU A 27 8.49 -8.39 -6.26
C GLU A 27 9.43 -7.17 -6.37
N GLU A 28 9.34 -6.44 -7.49
CA GLU A 28 10.09 -5.20 -7.69
C GLU A 28 9.71 -4.14 -6.64
N VAL A 29 8.41 -3.95 -6.39
CA VAL A 29 7.90 -3.05 -5.35
C VAL A 29 8.45 -3.43 -3.97
N GLN A 30 8.38 -4.72 -3.60
CA GLN A 30 8.90 -5.18 -2.30
C GLN A 30 10.39 -4.91 -2.16
N LYS A 31 11.17 -5.14 -3.21
CA LYS A 31 12.60 -4.88 -3.22
C LYS A 31 12.90 -3.38 -3.05
N THR A 32 12.25 -2.52 -3.83
CA THR A 32 12.43 -1.07 -3.73
C THR A 32 12.05 -0.56 -2.33
N MET A 33 10.92 -1.02 -1.79
CA MET A 33 10.47 -0.66 -0.43
C MET A 33 11.45 -1.11 0.65
N ALA A 34 12.08 -2.27 0.50
CA ALA A 34 13.07 -2.79 1.44
C ALA A 34 14.38 -1.99 1.42
N GLU A 35 14.70 -1.33 0.30
CA GLU A 35 15.90 -0.51 0.12
C GLU A 35 15.73 0.94 0.62
N LEU A 36 14.50 1.36 0.96
CA LEU A 36 14.22 2.71 1.45
C LEU A 36 14.81 2.95 2.84
N VAL A 37 15.48 4.10 2.99
CA VAL A 37 16.09 4.55 4.24
C VAL A 37 15.74 6.01 4.44
N GLY A 38 14.94 6.28 5.46
CA GLY A 38 14.67 7.65 5.91
C GLY A 38 15.88 8.20 6.66
N LYS A 39 16.29 9.42 6.32
CA LYS A 39 17.46 10.05 6.94
C LYS A 39 17.10 11.42 7.48
N ALA A 40 17.63 11.74 8.65
CA ALA A 40 17.48 13.08 9.20
C ALA A 40 18.73 13.49 9.97
N LYS A 41 18.88 14.81 10.09
CA LYS A 41 19.99 15.45 10.75
C LYS A 41 19.51 16.74 11.39
N ASP A 42 19.88 16.94 12.65
CA ASP A 42 19.62 18.16 13.40
C ASP A 42 20.24 19.39 12.70
N GLU A 43 19.64 20.56 12.89
CA GLU A 43 20.08 21.85 12.32
C GLU A 43 21.57 22.14 12.57
N ASP A 44 22.05 21.83 13.78
CA ASP A 44 23.45 22.03 14.18
C ASP A 44 24.38 20.92 13.67
N GLY A 45 23.81 19.88 13.08
CA GLY A 45 24.50 18.69 12.62
C GLY A 45 25.14 17.86 13.72
N LEU A 46 24.60 17.95 14.95
CA LEU A 46 25.13 17.26 16.12
C LEU A 46 24.58 15.85 16.25
N VAL A 47 23.40 15.59 15.69
CA VAL A 47 22.72 14.29 15.72
C VAL A 47 22.26 13.94 14.31
N THR A 48 22.57 12.73 13.86
CA THR A 48 22.11 12.16 12.58
C THR A 48 21.47 10.80 12.85
N ALA A 49 20.33 10.51 12.22
CA ALA A 49 19.69 9.21 12.32
C ALA A 49 19.31 8.64 10.94
N GLU A 50 19.37 7.32 10.83
CA GLU A 50 18.81 6.57 9.69
C GLU A 50 17.77 5.57 10.19
N TYR A 51 16.64 5.52 9.50
CA TYR A 51 15.49 4.70 9.85
C TYR A 51 15.04 3.88 8.65
N THR A 52 14.76 2.61 8.87
CA THR A 52 14.29 1.65 7.86
C THR A 52 12.98 1.02 8.31
N SER A 53 12.38 0.18 7.47
CA SER A 53 11.22 -0.63 7.85
C SER A 53 11.49 -1.56 9.05
N ALA A 54 12.75 -1.93 9.29
CA ALA A 54 13.16 -2.71 10.46
C ALA A 54 13.36 -1.87 11.74
N GLY A 55 13.30 -0.54 11.64
CA GLY A 55 13.53 0.39 12.73
C GLY A 55 14.79 1.26 12.54
N LEU A 56 15.28 1.83 13.65
CA LEU A 56 16.47 2.67 13.69
C LEU A 56 17.72 1.84 13.39
N THR A 57 18.42 2.14 12.29
CA THR A 57 19.62 1.41 11.84
C THR A 57 20.91 2.15 12.16
N MET A 58 20.86 3.49 12.22
CA MET A 58 22.02 4.31 12.55
C MET A 58 21.62 5.49 13.42
N LEU A 59 22.44 5.78 14.42
CA LEU A 59 22.39 7.00 15.21
C LEU A 59 23.83 7.47 15.44
N GLU A 60 24.16 8.63 14.86
CA GLU A 60 25.47 9.25 15.02
C GLU A 60 25.33 10.49 15.90
N LEU A 61 26.16 10.56 16.95
CA LEU A 61 26.22 11.68 17.87
C LEU A 61 27.58 12.34 17.78
N HIS A 62 27.61 13.60 17.37
CA HIS A 62 28.83 14.37 17.33
C HIS A 62 29.39 14.56 18.75
N PRO A 63 30.72 14.59 18.97
CA PRO A 63 31.30 14.78 20.31
C PRO A 63 30.85 16.04 21.05
N LYS A 64 30.40 17.06 20.32
CA LYS A 64 29.78 18.27 20.89
C LYS A 64 28.37 18.01 21.44
N ALA A 65 27.59 17.12 20.80
CA ALA A 65 26.27 16.70 21.28
C ALA A 65 26.37 16.04 22.66
N MET A 66 27.42 15.26 22.89
CA MET A 66 27.70 14.60 24.17
C MET A 66 28.04 15.56 25.31
N ARG A 67 28.34 16.83 24.99
CA ARG A 67 28.59 17.89 25.99
C ARG A 67 27.33 18.68 26.33
N LEU A 68 26.23 18.47 25.60
CA LEU A 68 24.94 19.07 25.90
C LEU A 68 24.39 18.48 27.21
N GLY A 69 23.41 19.18 27.80
CA GLY A 69 22.65 18.62 28.91
C GLY A 69 21.92 17.34 28.45
N SER A 70 21.79 16.36 29.34
CA SER A 70 21.13 15.08 29.02
C SER A 70 19.70 15.26 28.50
N GLY A 71 18.96 16.24 29.02
CA GLY A 71 17.62 16.58 28.53
C GLY A 71 17.63 17.15 27.10
N GLU A 72 18.52 18.09 26.83
CA GLU A 72 18.67 18.71 25.51
C GLU A 72 19.10 17.69 24.44
N LEU A 73 20.03 16.81 24.78
CA LEU A 73 20.45 15.71 23.90
C LEU A 73 19.29 14.75 23.62
N ALA A 74 18.50 14.39 24.65
CA ALA A 74 17.34 13.52 24.47
C ALA A 74 16.28 14.15 23.56
N ASP A 75 16.04 15.46 23.69
CA ASP A 75 15.10 16.20 22.85
C ASP A 75 15.58 16.24 21.39
N LYS A 76 16.86 16.53 21.14
CA LYS A 76 17.45 16.48 19.79
C LYS A 76 17.36 15.09 19.17
N VAL A 77 17.68 14.04 19.91
CA VAL A 77 17.59 12.65 19.41
C VAL A 77 16.15 12.29 19.05
N LYS A 78 15.17 12.63 19.90
CA LYS A 78 13.75 12.37 19.60
C LYS A 78 13.30 13.10 18.33
N ALA A 79 13.68 14.37 18.17
CA ALA A 79 13.33 15.16 16.98
C ALA A 79 13.93 14.53 15.71
N VAL A 80 15.23 14.24 15.71
CA VAL A 80 15.91 13.67 14.53
C VAL A 80 15.37 12.28 14.18
N VAL A 81 15.04 11.44 15.16
CA VAL A 81 14.41 10.14 14.89
C VAL A 81 13.01 10.30 14.29
N GLN A 82 12.20 11.23 14.81
CA GLN A 82 10.89 11.53 14.24
C GLN A 82 10.97 12.03 12.79
N GLU A 83 11.94 12.90 12.50
CA GLU A 83 12.19 13.37 11.14
C GLU A 83 12.66 12.25 10.21
N ALA A 84 13.54 11.36 10.67
CA ALA A 84 13.98 10.22 9.88
C ALA A 84 12.81 9.26 9.56
N THR A 85 11.91 9.03 10.51
CA THR A 85 10.68 8.25 10.27
C THR A 85 9.75 8.96 9.28
N ALA A 86 9.56 10.27 9.41
CA ALA A 86 8.75 11.04 8.48
C ALA A 86 9.34 11.06 7.06
N ASP A 87 10.67 11.11 6.95
CA ASP A 87 11.38 11.01 5.68
C ASP A 87 11.17 9.64 5.01
N LEU A 88 11.29 8.54 5.77
CA LEU A 88 10.97 7.20 5.27
C LEU A 88 9.53 7.11 4.77
N GLN A 89 8.57 7.63 5.54
CA GLN A 89 7.16 7.58 5.15
C GLN A 89 6.87 8.41 3.89
N ARG A 90 7.57 9.53 3.71
CA ARG A 90 7.50 10.33 2.49
C ARG A 90 8.02 9.56 1.28
N GLN A 91 9.21 8.97 1.39
CA GLN A 91 9.80 8.14 0.34
C GLN A 91 8.89 6.97 -0.04
N VAL A 92 8.30 6.28 0.95
CA VAL A 92 7.33 5.20 0.71
C VAL A 92 6.13 5.70 -0.10
N ASN A 93 5.56 6.84 0.28
CA ASN A 93 4.42 7.42 -0.43
C ASN A 93 4.77 7.83 -1.86
N GLU A 94 5.94 8.44 -2.07
CA GLU A 94 6.45 8.84 -3.39
C GLU A 94 6.66 7.62 -4.29
N THR A 95 7.37 6.60 -3.82
CA THR A 95 7.60 5.36 -4.58
C THR A 95 6.30 4.63 -4.91
N MET A 96 5.34 4.58 -3.98
CA MET A 96 4.02 3.98 -4.26
C MET A 96 3.22 4.80 -5.28
N GLY A 97 3.32 6.13 -5.25
CA GLY A 97 2.69 7.01 -6.24
C GLY A 97 3.26 6.81 -7.64
N GLU A 98 4.58 6.62 -7.77
CA GLU A 98 5.23 6.34 -9.05
C GLU A 98 4.84 4.98 -9.64
N MET A 99 4.69 3.95 -8.79
CA MET A 99 4.44 2.57 -9.24
C MET A 99 2.98 2.27 -9.60
N PHE A 100 2.02 2.81 -8.84
CA PHE A 100 0.59 2.55 -9.03
C PHE A 100 -0.14 3.70 -9.73
N GLY A 101 0.47 4.88 -9.83
CA GLY A 101 -0.23 6.11 -10.21
C GLY A 101 -1.03 6.67 -9.02
N GLU A 102 -1.24 7.99 -9.00
CA GLU A 102 -1.87 8.66 -7.86
C GLU A 102 -3.28 8.11 -7.55
N ASP A 103 -4.04 7.65 -8.54
CA ASP A 103 -5.42 7.19 -8.37
C ASP A 103 -5.56 5.74 -7.87
N GLU A 104 -4.54 4.89 -8.04
CA GLU A 104 -4.59 3.48 -7.60
C GLU A 104 -3.71 3.19 -6.37
N ASN A 105 -3.08 4.22 -5.78
CA ASN A 105 -2.18 4.04 -4.64
C ASN A 105 -2.91 3.47 -3.39
N PRO A 106 -2.61 2.23 -2.95
CA PRO A 106 -3.24 1.60 -1.80
C PRO A 106 -3.03 2.36 -0.48
N MET A 107 -1.96 3.16 -0.38
CA MET A 107 -1.65 3.93 0.82
C MET A 107 -2.63 5.08 1.07
N LYS A 108 -3.37 5.56 0.04
CA LYS A 108 -4.46 6.54 0.24
C LYS A 108 -5.56 5.99 1.15
N PHE A 109 -5.81 4.69 1.12
CA PHE A 109 -6.83 4.05 1.96
C PHE A 109 -6.37 3.83 3.40
N ILE A 110 -5.06 3.61 3.61
CA ILE A 110 -4.47 3.46 4.95
C ILE A 110 -4.37 4.81 5.65
N SER A 111 -4.06 5.88 4.90
CA SER A 111 -3.97 7.25 5.43
C SER A 111 -5.32 7.96 5.53
N ASN A 112 -6.37 7.45 4.87
CA ASN A 112 -7.72 8.04 4.88
C ASN A 112 -8.82 6.97 5.07
N PRO A 113 -9.19 6.63 6.32
CA PRO A 113 -10.11 5.54 6.62
C PRO A 113 -11.53 5.75 6.05
N ASP A 114 -11.95 7.01 5.84
CA ASP A 114 -13.26 7.33 5.27
C ASP A 114 -13.35 6.95 3.79
N ALA A 115 -12.26 7.14 3.03
CA ALA A 115 -12.18 6.75 1.63
C ALA A 115 -12.23 5.23 1.45
N ALA A 116 -11.65 4.47 2.39
CA ALA A 116 -11.73 3.02 2.40
C ALA A 116 -13.17 2.52 2.61
N LEU A 117 -13.93 3.16 3.51
CA LEU A 117 -15.34 2.83 3.75
C LEU A 117 -16.23 3.11 2.53
N GLU A 118 -15.94 4.17 1.78
CA GLU A 118 -16.69 4.50 0.56
C GLU A 118 -16.45 3.49 -0.56
N GLN A 119 -15.22 3.01 -0.72
CA GLN A 119 -14.90 1.98 -1.69
C GLN A 119 -15.56 0.64 -1.35
N VAL A 120 -15.60 0.26 -0.06
CA VAL A 120 -16.32 -0.94 0.43
C VAL A 120 -17.81 -0.84 0.12
N LYS A 121 -18.45 0.31 0.39
CA LYS A 121 -19.86 0.54 0.06
C LYS A 121 -20.13 0.44 -1.45
N ASN A 122 -19.22 0.96 -2.27
CA ASN A 122 -19.35 0.87 -3.73
C ASN A 122 -19.18 -0.57 -4.23
N ALA A 123 -18.28 -1.35 -3.63
CA ALA A 123 -18.12 -2.78 -3.92
C ALA A 123 -19.36 -3.58 -3.49
N GLU A 124 -19.93 -3.31 -2.31
CA GLU A 124 -21.19 -3.93 -1.87
C GLU A 124 -22.35 -3.60 -2.81
N ALA A 125 -22.46 -2.34 -3.26
CA ALA A 125 -23.50 -1.92 -4.19
C ALA A 125 -23.38 -2.60 -5.56
N ALA A 126 -22.15 -2.76 -6.07
CA ALA A 126 -21.89 -3.47 -7.33
C ALA A 126 -22.21 -4.97 -7.22
N TYR A 127 -21.87 -5.59 -6.08
CA TYR A 127 -22.17 -6.99 -5.79
C TYR A 127 -23.68 -7.25 -5.68
N ASN A 128 -24.41 -6.39 -4.95
CA ASN A 128 -25.86 -6.53 -4.83
C ASN A 128 -26.57 -6.40 -6.18
N ARG A 129 -26.13 -5.47 -7.04
CA ARG A 129 -26.73 -5.28 -8.36
C ARG A 129 -26.50 -6.49 -9.27
N THR A 130 -25.29 -7.04 -9.28
CA THR A 130 -24.99 -8.24 -10.07
C THR A 130 -25.73 -9.47 -9.54
N PHE A 131 -25.90 -9.59 -8.21
CA PHE A 131 -26.69 -10.67 -7.62
C PHE A 131 -28.19 -10.56 -7.97
N GLU A 132 -28.77 -9.36 -7.93
CA GLU A 132 -30.14 -9.11 -8.37
C GLU A 132 -30.34 -9.45 -9.85
N ASP A 133 -29.39 -9.07 -10.72
CA ASP A 133 -29.46 -9.38 -12.15
C ASP A 133 -29.44 -10.90 -12.40
N VAL A 134 -28.55 -11.64 -11.72
CA VAL A 134 -28.47 -13.11 -11.84
C VAL A 134 -29.75 -13.78 -11.34
N MET A 135 -30.29 -13.36 -10.20
CA MET A 135 -31.55 -13.91 -9.68
C MET A 135 -32.74 -13.58 -10.59
N GLY A 136 -32.76 -12.38 -11.18
CA GLY A 136 -33.78 -11.99 -12.16
C GLY A 136 -33.71 -12.80 -13.46
N GLU A 137 -32.52 -13.21 -13.90
CA GLU A 137 -32.37 -14.13 -15.03
C GLU A 137 -32.82 -15.56 -14.69
N LEU A 138 -32.49 -16.06 -13.50
CA LEU A 138 -32.94 -17.38 -13.04
C LEU A 138 -34.47 -17.48 -12.97
N ASP A 139 -35.16 -16.43 -12.51
CA ASP A 139 -36.62 -16.38 -12.50
C ASP A 139 -37.23 -16.36 -13.91
N LYS A 140 -36.58 -15.68 -14.87
CA LYS A 140 -37.01 -15.71 -16.28
C LYS A 140 -36.84 -17.10 -16.91
N ILE A 141 -35.77 -17.81 -16.58
CA ILE A 141 -35.52 -19.19 -17.04
C ILE A 141 -36.56 -20.14 -16.45
N ARG A 142 -36.82 -20.03 -15.14
CA ARG A 142 -37.84 -20.84 -14.46
C ARG A 142 -39.23 -20.65 -15.08
N ARG A 143 -39.61 -19.41 -15.38
CA ARG A 143 -40.91 -19.08 -16.00
C ARG A 143 -41.04 -19.53 -17.46
N ARG A 144 -39.91 -19.73 -18.17
CA ARG A 144 -39.87 -20.32 -19.52
C ARG A 144 -39.98 -21.85 -19.51
N LEU A 145 -39.60 -22.49 -18.41
CA LEU A 145 -39.65 -23.95 -18.25
C LEU A 145 -40.98 -24.45 -17.66
N ASP A 146 -41.77 -23.59 -17.01
CA ASP A 146 -43.15 -23.88 -16.58
C ASP A 146 -44.18 -23.73 -17.74
N LEU A 147 -43.85 -24.21 -18.94
CA LEU A 147 -44.78 -24.50 -20.05
C LEU A 147 -44.95 -26.01 -20.22
#